data_AF-A0A183EPA0-F1
#
_entry.id   AF-A0A183EPA0-F1
#
_cell.length_a   1.000
_cell.length_b   1.000
_cell.length_c   1.000
_cell.angle_alpha   90.00
_cell.angle_beta   90.00
_cell.angle_gamma   90.00
#
_symmetry.space_group_name_H-M   'P 1'
#
loop_
_entity.id
_entity.type
_entity.pdbx_description
1 polymer ?
#
loop_
_entity_poly.entity_id
_entity_poly.type
_entity_poly.pdbx_seq_one_letter_code
_entity_poly.pdbx_strand_id
1 'polypeptide(L)' 'MQFFENGGPCFLVLGGMAAASPKWILNNELPVMKLARKYHAAVFLLEHRFYGKSFPEQ' A
#
# COMPACT_ATOMS: atom_id res chain seq x y z
N MET A 1 4.44 -2.82 -7.77
CA MET A 1 3.77 -3.86 -8.59
C MET A 1 4.58 -5.16 -8.63
N GLN A 2 5.28 -5.52 -7.55
CA GLN A 2 6.23 -6.65 -7.59
C GLN A 2 5.56 -8.01 -7.91
N PHE A 3 4.31 -8.20 -7.51
CA PHE A 3 3.56 -9.47 -7.67
C PHE A 3 2.35 -9.34 -8.59
N PHE A 4 2.14 -8.18 -9.22
CA PHE A 4 0.94 -7.95 -10.00
C PHE A 4 1.01 -8.69 -11.33
N GLU A 5 -0.07 -9.38 -11.68
CA GLU A 5 -0.31 -9.95 -13.01
C GLU A 5 -1.60 -9.38 -13.60
N ASN A 6 -1.70 -9.36 -14.93
CA ASN A 6 -2.87 -8.78 -15.60
C ASN A 6 -4.16 -9.50 -15.18
N GLY A 7 -5.16 -8.74 -14.74
CA GLY A 7 -6.41 -9.28 -14.17
C GLY A 7 -6.34 -9.62 -12.67
N GLY A 8 -5.19 -9.46 -12.02
CA GLY A 8 -5.04 -9.62 -10.57
C GLY A 8 -5.75 -8.53 -9.75
N PRO A 9 -6.11 -8.81 -8.49
CA PRO A 9 -6.82 -7.86 -7.63
C PRO A 9 -5.91 -6.71 -7.18
N CYS A 10 -6.53 -5.65 -6.65
CA CYS A 10 -5.83 -4.55 -5.99
C CYS A 10 -6.08 -4.60 -4.49
N PHE A 11 -5.01 -4.55 -3.70
CA PHE A 11 -5.06 -4.38 -2.25
C PHE A 11 -4.74 -2.93 -1.89
N LEU A 12 -5.62 -2.33 -1.10
CA LEU A 12 -5.48 -0.97 -0.61
C LEU A 12 -5.12 -0.99 0.88
N VAL A 13 -3.94 -0.48 1.22
CA VAL A 13 -3.51 -0.24 2.60
C VAL A 13 -3.85 1.20 2.95
N LEU A 14 -4.70 1.39 3.97
CA LEU A 14 -5.07 2.72 4.46
C LEU A 14 -4.01 3.22 5.44
N GLY A 15 -3.46 4.40 5.16
CA GLY A 15 -2.56 5.11 6.05
C GLY A 15 -3.26 5.50 7.36
N GLY A 16 -2.49 5.49 8.45
CA GLY A 16 -2.96 5.91 9.77
C GLY A 16 -2.69 7.39 10.05
N MET A 17 -2.45 7.70 11.32
CA MET A 17 -2.22 9.06 11.83
C MET A 17 -0.77 9.55 11.65
N ALA A 18 -0.10 9.14 10.58
CA ALA A 18 1.29 9.50 10.31
C ALA A 18 1.57 9.50 8.79
N ALA A 19 2.68 10.12 8.39
CA ALA A 19 3.13 10.11 7.01
C ALA A 19 3.23 8.67 6.47
N ALA A 20 2.78 8.46 5.24
CA ALA A 20 2.84 7.16 4.59
C ALA A 20 4.29 6.70 4.46
N SER A 21 4.57 5.50 4.95
CA SER A 21 5.91 4.92 4.92
C SER A 21 5.95 3.69 4.00
N PRO A 22 6.84 3.66 3.00
CA PRO A 22 6.99 2.51 2.10
C PRO A 22 7.27 1.19 2.82
N LYS A 23 7.77 1.22 4.07
CA LYS A 23 8.02 0.02 4.89
C LYS A 23 6.80 -0.90 5.00
N TRP A 24 5.58 -0.34 4.92
CA TRP A 24 4.33 -1.08 5.02
C TRP A 24 3.97 -1.89 3.76
N ILE A 25 4.60 -1.59 2.62
CA ILE A 25 4.33 -2.26 1.33
C ILE A 25 5.60 -2.73 0.60
N LEU A 26 6.79 -2.55 1.18
CA LEU A 26 8.07 -3.07 0.65
C LEU A 26 8.60 -4.26 1.45
N ASN A 27 8.13 -4.47 2.68
CA ASN A 27 8.51 -5.63 3.47
C ASN A 27 7.65 -6.84 3.07
N ASN A 28 8.28 -7.79 2.37
CA ASN A 28 7.64 -9.03 1.90
C ASN A 28 7.16 -9.96 3.03
N GLU A 29 7.62 -9.75 4.27
CA GLU A 29 7.16 -10.51 5.42
C GLU A 29 5.82 -10.04 5.98
N LEU A 30 5.36 -8.84 5.59
CA LEU A 30 4.08 -8.31 6.04
C LEU A 30 2.89 -9.08 5.43
N PRO A 31 1.78 -9.24 6.17
CA PRO A 31 0.62 -10.01 5.71
C PRO A 31 0.09 -9.57 4.34
N VAL A 32 -0.02 -8.26 4.09
CA VAL A 32 -0.50 -7.73 2.81
C VAL A 32 0.39 -8.15 1.63
N MET A 33 1.70 -8.20 1.83
CA MET A 33 2.65 -8.58 0.78
C MET A 33 2.67 -10.11 0.56
N LYS A 34 2.50 -10.90 1.63
CA LYS A 34 2.30 -12.35 1.53
C LYS A 34 1.04 -12.69 0.73
N LEU A 35 -0.06 -11.99 1.01
CA LEU A 35 -1.31 -12.14 0.27
C LEU A 35 -1.16 -11.66 -1.18
N ALA A 36 -0.45 -10.55 -1.41
CA ALA A 36 -0.26 -10.03 -2.76
C ALA A 36 0.53 -11.01 -3.64
N ARG A 37 1.54 -11.67 -3.07
CA ARG A 37 2.26 -12.75 -3.75
C ARG A 37 1.35 -13.95 -4.06
N LYS A 38 0.48 -14.33 -3.13
CA LYS A 38 -0.43 -15.48 -3.30
C LYS A 38 -1.51 -15.23 -4.37
N TYR A 39 -2.01 -14.00 -4.47
CA TYR A 39 -3.14 -13.65 -5.33
C TYR A 39 -2.75 -12.81 -6.54
N HIS A 40 -1.46 -12.66 -6.81
CA HIS A 40 -0.93 -11.86 -7.91
C HIS A 40 -1.44 -10.40 -7.91
N ALA A 41 -1.50 -9.81 -6.71
CA ALA A 41 -2.17 -8.53 -6.48
C ALA A 41 -1.22 -7.32 -6.65
N ALA A 42 -1.78 -6.21 -7.12
CA ALA A 42 -1.18 -4.90 -6.93
C ALA A 42 -1.43 -4.42 -5.49
N VAL A 43 -0.46 -3.72 -4.89
CA VAL A 43 -0.59 -3.15 -3.53
C VAL A 43 -0.35 -1.66 -3.58
N PHE A 44 -1.26 -0.89 -3.00
CA PHE A 44 -1.18 0.56 -2.87
C PHE A 44 -1.24 0.96 -1.40
N LEU A 45 -0.39 1.90 -1.01
CA LEU A 45 -0.48 2.57 0.28
C LEU A 45 -1.09 3.96 0.04
N LEU A 46 -2.27 4.18 0.59
CA LEU A 46 -2.96 5.47 0.51
C LEU A 46 -2.64 6.29 1.75
N GLU A 47 -1.95 7.42 1.57
CA GLU A 47 -1.68 8.35 2.66
C GLU A 47 -2.97 9.02 3.14
N HIS A 48 -3.14 9.10 4.45
CA HIS A 48 -4.30 9.74 5.04
C HIS A 48 -4.19 11.26 4.91
N ARG A 49 -5.32 11.94 4.64
CA ARG A 49 -5.37 13.41 4.63
C ARG A 49 -4.86 14.00 5.95
N PHE A 50 -4.23 15.17 5.85
CA PHE A 50 -3.55 15.89 6.94
C PHE A 50 -2.27 15.25 7.48
N TYR A 51 -1.75 14.23 6.79
CA TYR A 51 -0.47 13.60 7.14
C TYR A 51 0.52 13.58 5.97
N GLY A 52 1.81 13.64 6.32
CA GLY A 52 2.94 13.67 5.38
C GLY A 52 2.76 14.70 4.27
N LYS A 53 2.58 14.24 3.02
CA LYS A 53 2.42 15.15 1.86
C LYS A 53 0.98 15.35 1.44
N SER A 54 0.04 14.68 2.08
CA SER A 54 -1.38 14.68 1.71
C SER A 54 -2.14 15.74 2.51
N PHE A 55 -1.85 17.02 2.25
CA PHE A 55 -2.46 18.15 2.95
C PHE A 55 -3.29 19.01 1.99
N PRO A 56 -4.64 19.00 2.09
CA PRO A 56 -5.51 19.66 1.10
C PRO A 56 -5.45 21.19 1.03
N GLU A 57 -4.91 21.84 2.07
CA GLU A 57 -4.81 23.31 2.14
C GLU A 57 -3.39 23.83 1.84
N GLN A 58 -2.51 22.98 1.28
CA GLN A 58 -1.22 23.39 0.70
C GLN A 58 -1.38 23.91 -0.72
#